data_AF-A0A2E7WXS9-F1
#
_entry.id   AF-A0A2E7WXS9-F1
#
_cell.length_a   1.000
_cell.length_b   1.000
_cell.length_c   1.000
_cell.angle_alpha   90.00
_cell.angle_beta   90.00
_cell.angle_gamma   90.00
#
_symmetry.space_group_name_H-M   'P 1'
#
loop_
_entity.id
_entity.type
_entity.pdbx_description
1 polymer ?
#
loop_
_entity_poly.entity_id
_entity_poly.type
_entity_poly.pdbx_seq_one_letter_code
_entity_poly.pdbx_strand_id
1 'polypeptide(L)'
;MKILEDAFETSEEAKVHPALCHLYCHALELSPYPEKALPAADVLRTLMPGLGHLVHMPSHIDAWVGQWQEAIECNIAAVEADDRYVEITGNESQFYKFYRMHNHHFVVWCAMFDGQYETALKYARKAVSTLPAGDSESGVQFMLAGIIPMGAIFLESYVTMPWHVMIRFGKWDEILNEPLHTDGDVFPAAVATQHYARGVAYASKGMVPEAEAEQLLFEEALNNPALQGRVLHNNLMYQDPSEGPCILLVNDAVLSGEIEYRRQFQAKARGEDYDFTEAFDHLRRGVDLSLNLAYNEPWGQMQPVRHILGALLLEQGEVAEAEAVYREDIKLWKDNMWGLLGLKLCLEERGDAPEELEEVTALFNERSSRADIMPAKTCFCAQDSLDESCC
;
A
#
# COMPACT_ATOMS: atom_id res chain seq x y z
N MET A 1 -23.56 16.12 -1.28
CA MET A 1 -24.27 14.93 -0.79
C MET A 1 -25.78 15.06 -0.94
N LYS A 2 -26.49 15.82 -0.09
CA LYS A 2 -27.96 15.96 -0.16
C LYS A 2 -28.54 16.21 -1.57
N ILE A 3 -27.92 17.09 -2.37
CA ILE A 3 -28.37 17.38 -3.74
C ILE A 3 -28.31 16.13 -4.64
N LEU A 4 -27.28 15.29 -4.49
CA LEU A 4 -27.15 14.04 -5.25
C LEU A 4 -28.14 12.99 -4.75
N GLU A 5 -28.31 12.87 -3.43
CA GLU A 5 -29.29 11.95 -2.81
C GLU A 5 -30.73 12.31 -3.26
N ASP A 6 -31.13 13.58 -3.16
CA ASP A 6 -32.43 14.06 -3.61
C ASP A 6 -32.63 13.77 -5.13
N ALA A 7 -31.58 13.94 -5.95
CA ALA A 7 -31.64 13.65 -7.38
C ALA A 7 -31.83 12.15 -7.65
N PHE A 8 -31.11 11.27 -6.95
CA PHE A 8 -31.28 9.82 -7.09
C PHE A 8 -32.63 9.33 -6.55
N GLU A 9 -33.19 9.96 -5.53
CA GLU A 9 -34.53 9.60 -5.03
C GLU A 9 -35.64 9.99 -6.00
N THR A 10 -35.45 11.07 -6.76
CA THR A 10 -36.53 11.69 -7.56
C THR A 10 -36.43 11.47 -9.07
N SER A 11 -35.31 10.98 -9.59
CA SER A 11 -35.11 10.71 -11.03
C SER A 11 -34.41 9.37 -11.27
N GLU A 12 -35.04 8.51 -12.06
CA GLU A 12 -34.43 7.26 -12.53
C GLU A 12 -33.27 7.53 -13.51
N GLU A 13 -33.33 8.60 -14.32
CA GLU A 13 -32.20 8.97 -15.17
C GLU A 13 -30.97 9.37 -14.35
N ALA A 14 -31.18 10.03 -13.20
CA ALA A 14 -30.07 10.40 -12.33
C ALA A 14 -29.31 9.17 -11.83
N LYS A 15 -30.01 8.11 -11.43
CA LYS A 15 -29.42 6.86 -10.91
C LYS A 15 -28.50 6.14 -11.90
N VAL A 16 -28.62 6.43 -13.19
CA VAL A 16 -27.79 5.83 -14.25
C VAL A 16 -26.93 6.86 -14.97
N HIS A 17 -26.92 8.12 -14.52
CA HIS A 17 -26.15 9.17 -15.17
C HIS A 17 -24.66 9.06 -14.76
N PRO A 18 -23.72 8.83 -15.70
CA PRO A 18 -22.33 8.49 -15.37
C PRO A 18 -21.65 9.55 -14.50
N ALA A 19 -21.85 10.83 -14.81
CA ALA A 19 -21.25 11.90 -14.01
C ALA A 19 -21.82 12.01 -12.59
N LEU A 20 -23.11 11.68 -12.37
CA LEU A 20 -23.71 11.77 -11.04
C LEU A 20 -23.29 10.58 -10.20
N CYS A 21 -23.27 9.36 -10.77
CA CYS A 21 -22.74 8.18 -10.10
C CYS A 21 -21.27 8.39 -9.72
N HIS A 22 -20.44 8.90 -10.64
CA HIS A 22 -19.03 9.22 -10.39
C HIS A 22 -18.85 10.21 -9.23
N LEU A 23 -19.58 11.34 -9.26
CA LEU A 23 -19.51 12.34 -8.20
C LEU A 23 -20.02 11.81 -6.86
N TYR A 24 -20.95 10.86 -6.87
CA TYR A 24 -21.47 10.27 -5.65
C TYR A 24 -20.50 9.28 -5.02
N CYS A 25 -19.79 8.48 -5.82
CA CYS A 25 -18.68 7.66 -5.31
C CYS A 25 -17.64 8.55 -4.60
N HIS A 26 -17.14 9.60 -5.27
CA HIS A 26 -16.19 10.54 -4.65
C HIS A 26 -16.75 11.31 -3.45
N ALA A 27 -18.07 11.52 -3.38
CA ALA A 27 -18.66 12.21 -2.23
C ALA A 27 -18.79 11.30 -0.99
N LEU A 28 -18.74 9.98 -1.17
CA LEU A 28 -18.96 8.99 -0.12
C LEU A 28 -17.74 8.11 0.18
N GLU A 29 -16.72 8.10 -0.68
CA GLU A 29 -15.40 7.55 -0.34
C GLU A 29 -14.90 8.15 0.98
N LEU A 30 -14.32 7.29 1.84
CA LEU A 30 -13.91 7.60 3.22
C LEU A 30 -15.00 8.22 4.14
N SER A 31 -16.27 8.28 3.72
CA SER A 31 -17.36 8.69 4.62
C SER A 31 -17.66 7.61 5.67
N PRO A 32 -18.47 7.90 6.71
CA PRO A 32 -18.94 6.86 7.63
C PRO A 32 -19.94 5.86 7.03
N TYR A 33 -20.35 6.05 5.77
CA TYR A 33 -21.38 5.23 5.10
C TYR A 33 -21.08 5.08 3.59
N PRO A 34 -19.89 4.58 3.20
CA PRO A 34 -19.49 4.44 1.80
C PRO A 34 -20.41 3.46 1.05
N GLU A 35 -21.01 2.49 1.74
CA GLU A 35 -21.90 1.48 1.17
C GLU A 35 -23.13 2.06 0.47
N LYS A 36 -23.53 3.30 0.83
CA LYS A 36 -24.62 3.99 0.12
C LYS A 36 -24.33 4.25 -1.35
N ALA A 37 -23.05 4.31 -1.74
CA ALA A 37 -22.64 4.53 -3.12
C ALA A 37 -22.55 3.23 -3.95
N LEU A 38 -22.70 2.05 -3.35
CA LEU A 38 -22.59 0.76 -4.07
C LEU A 38 -23.49 0.68 -5.32
N PRO A 39 -24.78 1.09 -5.29
CA PRO A 39 -25.59 1.08 -6.50
C PRO A 39 -25.04 1.98 -7.61
N ALA A 40 -24.43 3.11 -7.26
CA ALA A 40 -23.80 4.02 -8.22
C ALA A 40 -22.49 3.44 -8.77
N ALA A 41 -21.69 2.81 -7.92
CA ALA A 41 -20.49 2.07 -8.29
C ALA A 41 -20.82 0.94 -9.29
N ASP A 42 -21.84 0.14 -9.02
CA ASP A 42 -22.26 -0.97 -9.89
C ASP A 42 -22.66 -0.50 -11.30
N VAL A 43 -23.30 0.67 -11.41
CA VAL A 43 -23.60 1.30 -12.70
C VAL A 43 -22.31 1.63 -13.45
N LEU A 44 -21.35 2.29 -12.80
CA LEU A 44 -20.11 2.75 -13.44
C LEU A 44 -19.25 1.59 -13.97
N ARG A 45 -19.30 0.44 -13.28
CA ARG A 45 -18.52 -0.76 -13.60
C ARG A 45 -18.65 -1.21 -15.06
N THR A 46 -19.80 -0.98 -15.69
CA THR A 46 -20.07 -1.47 -17.06
C THR A 46 -20.66 -0.44 -18.01
N LEU A 47 -21.11 0.72 -17.53
CA LEU A 47 -21.83 1.70 -18.34
C LEU A 47 -20.98 2.29 -19.47
N MET A 48 -19.70 2.53 -19.22
CA MET A 48 -18.76 3.17 -20.15
C MET A 48 -17.44 2.39 -20.24
N PRO A 49 -17.43 1.16 -20.78
CA PRO A 49 -16.31 0.22 -20.66
C PRO A 49 -15.03 0.64 -21.38
N GLY A 50 -15.10 1.64 -22.27
CA GLY A 50 -13.93 2.23 -22.93
C GLY A 50 -13.30 3.40 -22.17
N LEU A 51 -13.83 3.79 -21.00
CA LEU A 51 -13.31 4.88 -20.18
C LEU A 51 -12.72 4.30 -18.89
N GLY A 52 -11.42 4.00 -18.88
CA GLY A 52 -10.74 3.38 -17.73
C GLY A 52 -10.99 4.14 -16.42
N HIS A 53 -11.01 5.49 -16.47
CA HIS A 53 -11.40 6.30 -15.30
C HIS A 53 -12.75 5.89 -14.70
N LEU A 54 -13.81 5.79 -15.51
CA LEU A 54 -15.13 5.42 -14.99
C LEU A 54 -15.21 3.95 -14.58
N VAL A 55 -14.46 3.07 -15.26
CA VAL A 55 -14.43 1.64 -14.96
C VAL A 55 -13.76 1.36 -13.62
N HIS A 56 -12.75 2.14 -13.19
CA HIS A 56 -12.10 1.94 -11.89
C HIS A 56 -12.85 2.57 -10.73
N MET A 57 -13.63 3.63 -10.95
CA MET A 57 -14.37 4.34 -9.90
C MET A 57 -15.08 3.46 -8.85
N PRO A 58 -15.65 2.29 -9.19
CA PRO A 58 -16.22 1.41 -8.17
C PRO A 58 -15.24 1.05 -7.05
N SER A 59 -13.95 0.91 -7.34
CA SER A 59 -12.91 0.57 -6.35
C SER A 59 -12.76 1.58 -5.22
N HIS A 60 -13.07 2.86 -5.47
CA HIS A 60 -13.13 3.90 -4.43
C HIS A 60 -14.22 3.63 -3.39
N ILE A 61 -15.20 2.75 -3.66
CA ILE A 61 -16.21 2.34 -2.69
C ILE A 61 -15.93 0.91 -2.24
N ASP A 62 -15.67 0.01 -3.19
CA ASP A 62 -15.44 -1.41 -2.94
C ASP A 62 -14.34 -1.62 -1.86
N ALA A 63 -13.23 -0.88 -1.93
CA ALA A 63 -12.16 -0.97 -0.94
C ALA A 63 -12.61 -0.58 0.49
N TRP A 64 -13.37 0.51 0.66
CA TRP A 64 -13.83 0.95 1.98
C TRP A 64 -14.92 0.08 2.59
N VAL A 65 -15.64 -0.69 1.76
CA VAL A 65 -16.65 -1.65 2.26
C VAL A 65 -16.10 -3.07 2.43
N GLY A 66 -14.82 -3.30 2.12
CA GLY A 66 -14.15 -4.60 2.24
C GLY A 66 -14.34 -5.55 1.04
N GLN A 67 -14.78 -5.02 -0.11
CA GLN A 67 -14.92 -5.72 -1.40
C GLN A 67 -13.61 -5.64 -2.20
N TRP A 68 -12.52 -6.14 -1.60
CA TRP A 68 -11.17 -6.03 -2.16
C TRP A 68 -11.02 -6.73 -3.52
N GLN A 69 -11.68 -7.86 -3.74
CA GLN A 69 -11.64 -8.60 -5.00
C GLN A 69 -12.31 -7.82 -6.13
N GLU A 70 -13.50 -7.26 -5.88
CA GLU A 70 -14.24 -6.45 -6.83
C GLU A 70 -13.46 -5.17 -7.22
N ALA A 71 -12.75 -4.59 -6.24
CA ALA A 71 -11.83 -3.48 -6.47
C ALA A 71 -10.66 -3.87 -7.39
N ILE A 72 -10.06 -5.07 -7.19
CA ILE A 72 -9.00 -5.59 -8.07
C ILE A 72 -9.54 -5.78 -9.50
N GLU A 73 -10.67 -6.47 -9.66
CA GLU A 73 -11.23 -6.82 -10.97
C GLU A 73 -11.60 -5.60 -11.80
N CYS A 74 -12.26 -4.59 -11.20
CA CYS A 74 -12.62 -3.38 -11.93
C CYS A 74 -11.39 -2.56 -12.34
N ASN A 75 -10.34 -2.51 -11.51
CA ASN A 75 -9.09 -1.84 -11.89
C ASN A 75 -8.31 -2.58 -12.96
N ILE A 76 -8.34 -3.91 -12.97
CA ILE A 76 -7.80 -4.70 -14.08
C ILE A 76 -8.52 -4.35 -15.38
N ALA A 77 -9.86 -4.32 -15.36
CA ALA A 77 -10.66 -3.93 -16.52
C ALA A 77 -10.38 -2.48 -16.96
N ALA A 78 -10.16 -1.56 -16.02
CA ALA A 78 -9.80 -0.18 -16.29
C ALA A 78 -8.43 -0.06 -16.98
N VAL A 79 -7.42 -0.79 -16.48
CA VAL A 79 -6.09 -0.86 -17.11
C VAL A 79 -6.18 -1.42 -18.53
N GLU A 80 -6.99 -2.46 -18.76
CA GLU A 80 -7.22 -3.01 -20.10
C GLU A 80 -7.91 -2.02 -21.05
N ALA A 81 -8.89 -1.26 -20.55
CA ALA A 81 -9.56 -0.21 -21.31
C ALA A 81 -8.58 0.91 -21.70
N ASP A 82 -7.73 1.33 -20.77
CA ASP A 82 -6.72 2.37 -21.01
C ASP A 82 -5.67 1.94 -22.01
N ASP A 83 -5.17 0.70 -21.91
CA ASP A 83 -4.21 0.13 -22.86
C ASP A 83 -4.77 0.10 -24.28
N ARG A 84 -6.03 -0.34 -24.43
CA ARG A 84 -6.73 -0.33 -25.71
C ARG A 84 -6.88 1.08 -26.26
N TYR A 85 -7.20 2.06 -25.42
CA TYR A 85 -7.30 3.45 -25.85
C TYR A 85 -5.97 3.99 -26.36
N VAL A 86 -4.86 3.68 -25.67
CA VAL A 86 -3.51 4.04 -26.12
C VAL A 86 -3.17 3.38 -27.44
N GLU A 87 -3.44 2.09 -27.59
CA GLU A 87 -3.20 1.34 -28.84
C GLU A 87 -3.90 2.00 -30.04
N ILE A 88 -5.15 2.43 -29.85
CA ILE A 88 -5.97 3.04 -30.92
C ILE A 88 -5.54 4.48 -31.24
N THR A 89 -5.17 5.25 -30.22
CA THR A 89 -5.01 6.71 -30.37
C THR A 89 -3.56 7.18 -30.41
N GLY A 90 -2.62 6.37 -29.89
CA GLY A 90 -1.24 6.78 -29.61
C GLY A 90 -1.12 7.84 -28.52
N ASN A 91 -2.17 8.07 -27.70
CA ASN A 91 -2.15 9.12 -26.67
C ASN A 91 -1.28 8.71 -25.48
N GLU A 92 -0.04 9.21 -25.50
CA GLU A 92 0.95 9.03 -24.44
C GLU A 92 1.17 10.33 -23.64
N SER A 93 0.16 11.21 -23.59
CA SER A 93 0.27 12.48 -22.87
C SER A 93 0.52 12.27 -21.37
N GLN A 94 1.28 13.19 -20.77
CA GLN A 94 1.67 13.13 -19.35
C GLN A 94 0.46 13.08 -18.42
N PHE A 95 -0.55 13.90 -18.71
CA PHE A 95 -1.78 13.95 -17.93
C PHE A 95 -2.51 12.60 -17.99
N TYR A 96 -2.63 12.00 -19.18
CA TYR A 96 -3.31 10.71 -19.31
C TYR A 96 -2.53 9.57 -18.65
N LYS A 97 -1.19 9.56 -18.74
CA LYS A 97 -0.34 8.60 -18.02
C LYS A 97 -0.59 8.61 -16.51
N PHE A 98 -0.75 9.80 -15.92
CA PHE A 98 -1.07 9.92 -14.50
C PHE A 98 -2.37 9.21 -14.12
N TYR A 99 -3.44 9.39 -14.89
CA TYR A 99 -4.70 8.66 -14.66
C TYR A 99 -4.52 7.14 -14.76
N ARG A 100 -3.74 6.67 -15.72
CA ARG A 100 -3.46 5.23 -15.87
C ARG A 100 -2.72 4.67 -14.67
N MET A 101 -1.70 5.38 -14.17
CA MET A 101 -0.91 4.93 -13.02
C MET A 101 -1.75 4.78 -11.75
N HIS A 102 -2.78 5.60 -11.58
CA HIS A 102 -3.71 5.48 -10.48
C HIS A 102 -4.49 4.14 -10.52
N ASN A 103 -4.96 3.72 -11.69
CA ASN A 103 -5.63 2.42 -11.88
C ASN A 103 -4.67 1.25 -11.54
N HIS A 104 -3.41 1.34 -11.99
CA HIS A 104 -2.39 0.37 -11.62
C HIS A 104 -2.15 0.32 -10.12
N HIS A 105 -2.03 1.47 -9.46
CA HIS A 105 -1.78 1.57 -8.02
C HIS A 105 -2.93 0.96 -7.22
N PHE A 106 -4.19 1.14 -7.66
CA PHE A 106 -5.33 0.47 -7.04
C PHE A 106 -5.27 -1.06 -7.18
N VAL A 107 -4.91 -1.60 -8.35
CA VAL A 107 -4.70 -3.05 -8.47
C VAL A 107 -3.66 -3.53 -7.46
N VAL A 108 -2.51 -2.84 -7.38
CA VAL A 108 -1.41 -3.19 -6.48
C VAL A 108 -1.87 -3.15 -5.02
N TRP A 109 -2.49 -2.05 -4.60
CA TRP A 109 -2.93 -1.85 -3.23
C TRP A 109 -3.99 -2.86 -2.82
N CYS A 110 -5.07 -3.03 -3.60
CA CYS A 110 -6.12 -3.98 -3.25
C CYS A 110 -5.61 -5.43 -3.29
N ALA A 111 -4.74 -5.79 -4.23
CA ALA A 111 -4.11 -7.12 -4.27
C ALA A 111 -3.21 -7.39 -3.07
N MET A 112 -2.49 -6.37 -2.55
CA MET A 112 -1.74 -6.50 -1.29
C MET A 112 -2.66 -6.73 -0.08
N PHE A 113 -3.87 -6.15 -0.08
CA PHE A 113 -4.87 -6.34 0.98
C PHE A 113 -5.59 -7.69 0.90
N ASP A 114 -5.77 -8.23 -0.30
CA ASP A 114 -6.40 -9.54 -0.56
C ASP A 114 -5.39 -10.71 -0.63
N GLY A 115 -4.10 -10.46 -0.41
CA GLY A 115 -3.06 -11.49 -0.34
C GLY A 115 -2.60 -12.04 -1.69
N GLN A 116 -2.82 -11.31 -2.78
CA GLN A 116 -2.47 -11.72 -4.15
C GLN A 116 -1.13 -11.14 -4.60
N TYR A 117 -0.03 -11.81 -4.23
CA TYR A 117 1.34 -11.43 -4.61
C TYR A 117 1.53 -11.33 -6.12
N GLU A 118 1.10 -12.33 -6.88
CA GLU A 118 1.36 -12.43 -8.32
C GLU A 118 0.64 -11.31 -9.07
N THR A 119 -0.61 -11.04 -8.70
CA THR A 119 -1.39 -9.92 -9.23
C THR A 119 -0.73 -8.58 -8.87
N ALA A 120 -0.39 -8.36 -7.61
CA ALA A 120 0.22 -7.12 -7.15
C ALA A 120 1.55 -6.84 -7.89
N LEU A 121 2.45 -7.82 -7.96
CA LEU A 121 3.75 -7.63 -8.59
C LEU A 121 3.61 -7.44 -10.11
N LYS A 122 2.75 -8.22 -10.77
CA LYS A 122 2.49 -8.08 -12.21
C LYS A 122 2.08 -6.66 -12.57
N TYR A 123 1.12 -6.08 -11.85
CA TYR A 123 0.62 -4.73 -12.15
C TYR A 123 1.57 -3.62 -11.70
N ALA A 124 2.33 -3.82 -10.62
CA ALA A 124 3.41 -2.93 -10.23
C ALA A 124 4.48 -2.86 -11.33
N ARG A 125 4.97 -4.01 -11.83
CA ARG A 125 5.95 -4.08 -12.92
C ARG A 125 5.43 -3.50 -14.23
N LYS A 126 4.15 -3.77 -14.55
CA LYS A 126 3.51 -3.18 -15.72
C LYS A 126 3.51 -1.66 -15.64
N ALA A 127 3.14 -1.07 -14.50
CA ALA A 127 3.20 0.38 -14.30
C ALA A 127 4.63 0.92 -14.50
N VAL A 128 5.62 0.33 -13.83
CA VAL A 128 7.04 0.75 -13.96
C VAL A 128 7.54 0.66 -15.40
N SER A 129 7.13 -0.36 -16.16
CA SER A 129 7.54 -0.52 -17.57
C SER A 129 7.06 0.60 -18.49
N THR A 130 6.01 1.34 -18.09
CA THR A 130 5.50 2.50 -18.82
C THR A 130 6.20 3.81 -18.43
N LEU A 131 7.09 3.76 -17.44
CA LEU A 131 7.84 4.89 -16.88
C LEU A 131 9.37 4.67 -17.00
N PRO A 132 9.92 4.38 -18.19
CA PRO A 132 11.36 4.19 -18.35
C PRO A 132 12.11 5.51 -18.08
N ALA A 133 13.42 5.42 -17.78
CA ALA A 133 14.29 6.59 -17.67
C ALA A 133 14.20 7.49 -18.91
N GLY A 134 14.21 6.87 -20.09
CA GLY A 134 14.06 7.55 -21.38
C GLY A 134 15.20 8.52 -21.70
N ASP A 135 14.86 9.57 -22.45
CA ASP A 135 15.78 10.59 -22.96
C ASP A 135 15.05 11.95 -23.04
N SER A 136 15.59 12.93 -23.76
CA SER A 136 14.94 14.24 -23.90
C SER A 136 13.63 14.22 -24.69
N GLU A 137 13.23 13.09 -25.27
CA GLU A 137 12.02 12.93 -26.09
C GLU A 137 11.05 11.89 -25.51
N SER A 138 11.45 11.13 -24.48
CA SER A 138 10.66 10.06 -23.87
C SER A 138 11.03 9.76 -22.40
N GLY A 139 10.18 9.05 -21.66
CA GLY A 139 10.48 8.60 -20.29
C GLY A 139 10.65 9.72 -19.24
N VAL A 140 11.20 9.39 -18.06
CA VAL A 140 11.35 10.31 -16.92
C VAL A 140 12.24 11.51 -17.23
N GLN A 141 13.28 11.36 -18.06
CA GLN A 141 14.11 12.48 -18.48
C GLN A 141 13.34 13.53 -19.29
N PHE A 142 12.48 13.11 -20.21
CA PHE A 142 11.55 14.02 -20.88
C PHE A 142 10.59 14.69 -19.89
N MET A 143 10.15 13.95 -18.88
CA MET A 143 9.29 14.49 -17.82
C MET A 143 9.98 15.59 -16.99
N LEU A 144 11.32 15.62 -16.94
CA LEU A 144 12.11 16.65 -16.27
C LEU A 144 12.33 17.91 -17.13
N ALA A 145 12.20 17.82 -18.46
CA ALA A 145 12.58 18.90 -19.39
C ALA A 145 11.54 20.04 -19.53
N GLY A 146 10.36 19.92 -18.92
CA GLY A 146 9.27 20.91 -19.00
C GLY A 146 9.35 22.08 -18.01
N ILE A 147 8.62 23.18 -18.27
CA ILE A 147 8.54 24.37 -17.41
C ILE A 147 8.00 24.03 -16.00
N ILE A 148 7.15 23.02 -15.90
CA ILE A 148 6.79 22.34 -14.65
C ILE A 148 7.03 20.85 -14.93
N PRO A 149 7.97 20.17 -14.24
CA PRO A 149 8.29 18.77 -14.50
C PRO A 149 7.22 17.86 -13.89
N MET A 150 5.96 18.02 -14.33
CA MET A 150 4.79 17.33 -13.81
C MET A 150 5.00 15.82 -13.79
N GLY A 151 5.55 15.25 -14.86
CA GLY A 151 5.77 13.81 -14.89
C GLY A 151 6.80 13.33 -13.86
N ALA A 152 7.88 14.08 -13.64
CA ALA A 152 8.85 13.69 -12.62
C ALA A 152 8.29 13.90 -11.21
N ILE A 153 7.49 14.95 -11.00
CA ILE A 153 6.81 15.21 -9.72
C ILE A 153 5.79 14.12 -9.38
N PHE A 154 4.95 13.73 -10.34
CA PHE A 154 3.78 12.88 -10.08
C PHE A 154 3.94 11.41 -10.50
N LEU A 155 4.87 11.07 -11.40
CA LEU A 155 4.97 9.71 -11.96
C LEU A 155 6.16 8.90 -11.42
N GLU A 156 7.28 9.54 -11.08
CA GLU A 156 8.48 8.83 -10.61
C GLU A 156 8.20 7.97 -9.38
N SER A 157 7.36 8.44 -8.46
CA SER A 157 7.08 7.74 -7.21
C SER A 157 6.34 6.41 -7.40
N TYR A 158 5.67 6.18 -8.54
CA TYR A 158 5.09 4.86 -8.84
C TYR A 158 6.14 3.79 -9.16
N VAL A 159 7.38 4.19 -9.49
CA VAL A 159 8.51 3.26 -9.69
C VAL A 159 8.84 2.49 -8.40
N THR A 160 8.40 3.01 -7.25
CA THR A 160 8.60 2.39 -5.93
C THR A 160 7.72 1.15 -5.69
N MET A 161 6.59 0.99 -6.40
CA MET A 161 5.57 -0.02 -6.09
C MET A 161 6.09 -1.46 -5.97
N PRO A 162 6.97 -1.97 -6.87
CA PRO A 162 7.47 -3.34 -6.76
C PRO A 162 8.18 -3.61 -5.43
N TRP A 163 8.90 -2.62 -4.88
CA TRP A 163 9.58 -2.76 -3.58
C TRP A 163 8.57 -2.98 -2.45
N HIS A 164 7.50 -2.19 -2.41
CA HIS A 164 6.46 -2.34 -1.39
C HIS A 164 5.72 -3.67 -1.50
N VAL A 165 5.45 -4.15 -2.73
CA VAL A 165 4.87 -5.49 -2.93
C VAL A 165 5.80 -6.57 -2.38
N MET A 166 7.08 -6.54 -2.75
CA MET A 166 8.04 -7.55 -2.27
C MET A 166 8.20 -7.52 -0.75
N ILE A 167 8.20 -6.34 -0.11
CA ILE A 167 8.24 -6.20 1.35
C ILE A 167 7.01 -6.87 1.99
N ARG A 168 5.82 -6.54 1.50
CA ARG A 168 4.55 -7.06 2.04
C ARG A 168 4.49 -8.57 2.05
N PHE A 169 5.05 -9.21 1.03
CA PHE A 169 5.02 -10.67 0.86
C PHE A 169 6.32 -11.37 1.27
N GLY A 170 7.20 -10.68 2.00
CA GLY A 170 8.39 -11.31 2.57
C GLY A 170 9.41 -11.80 1.56
N LYS A 171 9.47 -11.19 0.38
CA LYS A 171 10.32 -11.62 -0.75
C LYS A 171 11.74 -11.11 -0.61
N TRP A 172 12.36 -11.40 0.54
CA TRP A 172 13.64 -10.85 0.96
C TRP A 172 14.75 -11.12 -0.04
N ASP A 173 14.84 -12.34 -0.56
CA ASP A 173 15.85 -12.68 -1.57
C ASP A 173 15.57 -12.02 -2.92
N GLU A 174 14.32 -11.79 -3.29
CA GLU A 174 13.99 -11.06 -4.52
C GLU A 174 14.41 -9.59 -4.38
N ILE A 175 14.13 -8.94 -3.24
CA ILE A 175 14.57 -7.56 -2.94
C ILE A 175 16.10 -7.44 -3.04
N LEU A 176 16.84 -8.39 -2.47
CA LEU A 176 18.30 -8.32 -2.45
C LEU A 176 18.94 -8.55 -3.83
N ASN A 177 18.22 -9.21 -4.74
CA ASN A 177 18.65 -9.48 -6.12
C ASN A 177 18.03 -8.52 -7.16
N GLU A 178 17.10 -7.67 -6.75
CA GLU A 178 16.41 -6.72 -7.62
C GLU A 178 17.39 -5.69 -8.20
N PRO A 179 17.34 -5.41 -9.52
CA PRO A 179 18.13 -4.35 -10.12
C PRO A 179 17.90 -2.98 -9.46
N LEU A 180 18.99 -2.35 -9.05
CA LEU A 180 18.95 -1.04 -8.41
C LEU A 180 18.82 0.09 -9.45
N HIS A 181 18.07 1.12 -9.07
CA HIS A 181 18.14 2.41 -9.75
C HIS A 181 19.41 3.13 -9.26
N THR A 182 20.16 3.71 -10.20
CA THR A 182 21.46 4.36 -9.92
C THR A 182 21.49 5.83 -10.30
N ASP A 183 20.53 6.30 -11.10
CA ASP A 183 20.40 7.71 -11.46
C ASP A 183 19.52 8.42 -10.41
N GLY A 184 20.18 9.00 -9.41
CA GLY A 184 19.51 9.70 -8.32
C GLY A 184 18.85 11.02 -8.73
N ASP A 185 19.22 11.63 -9.86
CA ASP A 185 18.57 12.85 -10.34
C ASP A 185 17.21 12.52 -10.99
N VAL A 186 17.13 11.35 -11.62
CA VAL A 186 15.94 10.85 -12.31
C VAL A 186 15.01 10.09 -11.36
N PHE A 187 15.55 9.23 -10.49
CA PHE A 187 14.78 8.33 -9.63
C PHE A 187 15.08 8.50 -8.12
N PRO A 188 15.04 9.73 -7.58
CA PRO A 188 15.43 9.98 -6.20
C PRO A 188 14.57 9.23 -5.18
N ALA A 189 13.25 9.10 -5.40
CA ALA A 189 12.38 8.40 -4.48
C ALA A 189 12.53 6.88 -4.61
N ALA A 190 12.71 6.35 -5.83
CA ALA A 190 13.00 4.94 -6.01
C ALA A 190 14.34 4.53 -5.36
N VAL A 191 15.37 5.38 -5.45
CA VAL A 191 16.66 5.17 -4.78
C VAL A 191 16.50 5.18 -3.25
N ALA A 192 15.72 6.09 -2.67
CA ALA A 192 15.43 6.03 -1.24
C ALA A 192 14.66 4.74 -0.89
N THR A 193 13.55 4.44 -1.57
CA THR A 193 12.72 3.28 -1.26
C THR A 193 13.45 1.94 -1.44
N GLN A 194 14.38 1.80 -2.39
CA GLN A 194 15.14 0.55 -2.57
C GLN A 194 16.07 0.27 -1.37
N HIS A 195 16.71 1.30 -0.81
CA HIS A 195 17.56 1.16 0.39
C HIS A 195 16.71 0.83 1.62
N TYR A 196 15.54 1.47 1.76
CA TYR A 196 14.54 1.07 2.75
C TYR A 196 14.16 -0.42 2.63
N ALA A 197 13.79 -0.87 1.43
CA ALA A 197 13.37 -2.25 1.19
C ALA A 197 14.47 -3.26 1.53
N ARG A 198 15.71 -2.97 1.10
CA ARG A 198 16.88 -3.81 1.38
C ARG A 198 17.23 -3.83 2.85
N GLY A 199 17.15 -2.69 3.55
CA GLY A 199 17.35 -2.62 4.99
C GLY A 199 16.35 -3.49 5.76
N VAL A 200 15.06 -3.40 5.43
CA VAL A 200 14.02 -4.29 5.99
C VAL A 200 14.29 -5.76 5.66
N ALA A 201 14.73 -6.07 4.43
CA ALA A 201 15.06 -7.44 4.04
C ALA A 201 16.25 -8.00 4.85
N TYR A 202 17.33 -7.24 5.00
CA TYR A 202 18.48 -7.65 5.82
C TYR A 202 18.10 -7.81 7.30
N ALA A 203 17.32 -6.87 7.86
CA ALA A 203 16.82 -6.95 9.23
C ALA A 203 15.93 -8.20 9.42
N SER A 204 15.05 -8.50 8.48
CA SER A 204 14.18 -9.69 8.52
C SER A 204 14.98 -10.99 8.44
N LYS A 205 16.13 -10.99 7.73
CA LYS A 205 17.06 -12.12 7.65
C LYS A 205 18.06 -12.20 8.82
N GLY A 206 18.00 -11.29 9.79
CA GLY A 206 18.93 -11.27 10.93
C GLY A 206 20.31 -10.68 10.62
N MET A 207 20.47 -10.03 9.47
CA MET A 207 21.71 -9.41 9.02
C MET A 207 21.74 -7.94 9.46
N VAL A 208 21.80 -7.71 10.76
CA VAL A 208 21.69 -6.37 11.37
C VAL A 208 22.77 -5.40 10.85
N PRO A 209 24.07 -5.77 10.77
CA PRO A 209 25.09 -4.86 10.24
C PRO A 209 24.83 -4.42 8.79
N GLU A 210 24.34 -5.32 7.95
CA GLU A 210 23.96 -5.02 6.56
C GLU A 210 22.71 -4.15 6.49
N ALA A 211 21.75 -4.36 7.39
CA ALA A 211 20.57 -3.51 7.49
C ALA A 211 20.92 -2.07 7.91
N GLU A 212 21.82 -1.91 8.89
CA GLU A 212 22.36 -0.62 9.31
C GLU A 212 23.12 0.08 8.17
N ALA A 213 23.86 -0.68 7.35
CA ALA A 213 24.53 -0.13 6.18
C ALA A 213 23.53 0.41 5.13
N GLU A 214 22.42 -0.29 4.88
CA GLU A 214 21.35 0.19 4.01
C GLU A 214 20.60 1.39 4.62
N GLN A 215 20.45 1.44 5.95
CA GLN A 215 19.87 2.60 6.64
C GLN A 215 20.69 3.87 6.42
N LEU A 216 22.02 3.79 6.49
CA LEU A 216 22.89 4.93 6.17
C LEU A 216 22.73 5.41 4.73
N LEU A 217 22.59 4.49 3.77
CA LEU A 217 22.36 4.82 2.35
C LEU A 217 20.95 5.43 2.14
N PHE A 218 19.95 4.93 2.87
CA PHE A 218 18.61 5.51 2.89
C PHE A 218 18.64 6.96 3.40
N GLU A 219 19.28 7.21 4.54
CA GLU A 219 19.44 8.55 5.11
C GLU A 219 20.20 9.49 4.17
N GLU A 220 21.25 9.00 3.51
CA GLU A 220 21.97 9.76 2.47
C GLU A 220 21.04 10.13 1.32
N ALA A 221 20.22 9.19 0.83
CA ALA A 221 19.28 9.42 -0.27
C ALA A 221 18.22 10.48 0.07
N LEU A 222 17.81 10.63 1.34
CA LEU A 222 16.87 11.68 1.77
C LEU A 222 17.44 13.10 1.57
N ASN A 223 18.76 13.25 1.50
CA ASN A 223 19.41 14.54 1.26
C ASN A 223 19.46 14.93 -0.23
N ASN A 224 18.95 14.09 -1.12
CA ASN A 224 18.96 14.36 -2.55
C ASN A 224 17.98 15.50 -2.92
N PRO A 225 18.46 16.62 -3.48
CA PRO A 225 17.59 17.75 -3.82
C PRO A 225 16.54 17.43 -4.90
N ALA A 226 16.74 16.38 -5.71
CA ALA A 226 15.75 15.95 -6.69
C ALA A 226 14.47 15.35 -6.06
N LEU A 227 14.48 15.03 -4.75
CA LEU A 227 13.27 14.66 -4.01
C LEU A 227 12.30 15.84 -3.85
N GLN A 228 12.78 17.09 -3.95
CA GLN A 228 11.97 18.26 -3.65
C GLN A 228 10.70 18.29 -4.51
N GLY A 229 9.55 18.27 -3.84
CA GLY A 229 8.23 18.32 -4.48
C GLY A 229 7.79 17.03 -5.17
N ARG A 230 8.56 15.93 -5.09
CA ARG A 230 8.09 14.61 -5.54
C ARG A 230 6.87 14.18 -4.73
N VAL A 231 5.86 13.65 -5.39
CA VAL A 231 4.62 13.20 -4.76
C VAL A 231 4.18 11.84 -5.30
N LEU A 232 3.64 11.01 -4.40
CA LEU A 232 2.71 9.96 -4.76
C LEU A 232 1.31 10.50 -4.51
N HIS A 233 0.66 10.90 -5.61
CA HIS A 233 -0.62 11.62 -5.61
C HIS A 233 -0.59 12.89 -4.73
N ASN A 234 -1.25 12.86 -3.57
CA ASN A 234 -1.37 13.98 -2.64
C ASN A 234 -0.27 14.01 -1.58
N ASN A 235 0.52 12.94 -1.44
CA ASN A 235 1.54 12.82 -0.42
C ASN A 235 2.91 13.14 -0.99
N LEU A 236 3.66 14.00 -0.30
CA LEU A 236 5.07 14.20 -0.58
C LEU A 236 5.84 12.90 -0.34
N MET A 237 6.81 12.61 -1.21
CA MET A 237 7.78 11.56 -0.95
C MET A 237 8.67 11.96 0.22
N TYR A 238 9.17 13.20 0.19
CA TYR A 238 10.00 13.75 1.25
C TYR A 238 9.67 15.21 1.56
N GLN A 239 9.72 15.56 2.84
CA GLN A 239 9.80 16.93 3.37
C GLN A 239 10.52 16.90 4.71
N ASP A 240 10.90 18.06 5.24
CA ASP A 240 11.53 18.14 6.56
C ASP A 240 10.56 17.61 7.64
N PRO A 241 11.01 16.78 8.60
CA PRO A 241 10.14 16.26 9.67
C PRO A 241 9.42 17.33 10.48
N SER A 242 9.93 18.57 10.53
CA SER A 242 9.28 19.70 11.20
C SER A 242 8.12 20.32 10.42
N GLU A 243 8.00 20.02 9.11
CA GLU A 243 6.95 20.53 8.24
C GLU A 243 5.71 19.60 8.18
N GLY A 244 5.88 18.32 8.49
CA GLY A 244 4.79 17.36 8.61
C GLY A 244 5.16 15.94 8.16
N PRO A 245 4.19 15.01 8.13
CA PRO A 245 4.42 13.63 7.71
C PRO A 245 4.58 13.53 6.18
N CYS A 246 5.39 12.57 5.73
CA CYS A 246 5.52 12.20 4.32
C CYS A 246 5.90 10.72 4.19
N ILE A 247 5.84 10.17 2.97
CA ILE A 247 5.97 8.71 2.77
C ILE A 247 7.33 8.20 3.27
N LEU A 248 8.43 8.85 2.90
CA LEU A 248 9.76 8.38 3.30
C LEU A 248 10.03 8.54 4.81
N LEU A 249 9.32 9.42 5.53
CA LEU A 249 9.39 9.46 7.00
C LEU A 249 8.66 8.29 7.66
N VAL A 250 7.61 7.75 7.02
CA VAL A 250 7.01 6.47 7.45
C VAL A 250 8.01 5.34 7.23
N ASN A 251 8.69 5.32 6.09
CA ASN A 251 9.70 4.30 5.79
C ASN A 251 10.90 4.36 6.75
N ASP A 252 11.37 5.56 7.09
CA ASP A 252 12.41 5.80 8.10
C ASP A 252 12.05 5.19 9.46
N ALA A 253 10.83 5.48 9.95
CA ALA A 253 10.35 4.98 11.23
C ALA A 253 10.21 3.45 11.23
N VAL A 254 9.69 2.87 10.13
CA VAL A 254 9.60 1.41 9.98
C VAL A 254 10.99 0.77 9.94
N LEU A 255 11.91 1.31 9.14
CA LEU A 255 13.27 0.76 9.01
C LEU A 255 14.00 0.75 10.36
N SER A 256 13.95 1.87 11.08
CA SER A 256 14.55 2.00 12.41
C SER A 256 13.96 0.99 13.38
N GLY A 257 12.62 0.85 13.38
CA GLY A 257 11.92 -0.12 14.23
C GLY A 257 12.28 -1.57 13.91
N GLU A 258 12.37 -1.95 12.63
CA GLU A 258 12.72 -3.30 12.19
C GLU A 258 14.17 -3.67 12.55
N ILE A 259 15.12 -2.74 12.35
CA ILE A 259 16.54 -2.95 12.69
C ILE A 259 16.69 -3.11 14.22
N GLU A 260 16.11 -2.18 14.98
CA GLU A 260 16.16 -2.24 16.44
C GLU A 260 15.52 -3.52 16.96
N TYR A 261 14.32 -3.85 16.46
CA TYR A 261 13.62 -5.08 16.83
C TYR A 261 14.50 -6.30 16.61
N ARG A 262 15.13 -6.42 15.44
CA ARG A 262 16.00 -7.58 15.15
C ARG A 262 17.21 -7.62 16.05
N ARG A 263 17.83 -6.49 16.35
CA ARG A 263 18.98 -6.41 17.27
C ARG A 263 18.61 -6.97 18.64
N GLN A 264 17.47 -6.54 19.17
CA GLN A 264 16.96 -6.97 20.48
C GLN A 264 16.50 -8.42 20.48
N PHE A 265 15.86 -8.86 19.40
CA PHE A 265 15.49 -10.26 19.20
C PHE A 265 16.72 -11.19 19.28
N GLN A 266 17.81 -10.81 18.63
CA GLN A 266 19.05 -11.59 18.66
C GLN A 266 19.75 -11.54 20.02
N ALA A 267 19.74 -10.40 20.70
CA ALA A 267 20.25 -10.28 22.07
C ALA A 267 19.49 -11.21 23.03
N LYS A 268 18.15 -11.18 22.98
CA LYS A 268 17.26 -12.10 23.71
C LYS A 268 17.60 -13.56 23.41
N ALA A 269 17.75 -13.92 22.13
CA ALA A 269 18.08 -15.29 21.72
C ALA A 269 19.47 -15.75 22.23
N ARG A 270 20.43 -14.84 22.40
CA ARG A 270 21.74 -15.12 22.99
C ARG A 270 21.74 -15.12 24.53
N GLY A 271 20.62 -14.76 25.17
CA GLY A 271 20.52 -14.60 26.62
C GLY A 271 21.25 -13.36 27.15
N GLU A 272 21.44 -12.35 26.29
CA GLU A 272 21.96 -11.03 26.66
C GLU A 272 20.82 -10.14 27.18
N ASP A 273 21.15 -9.02 27.82
CA ASP A 273 20.15 -8.01 28.17
C ASP A 273 19.50 -7.45 26.89
N TYR A 274 18.17 -7.34 26.90
CA TYR A 274 17.39 -6.88 25.75
C TYR A 274 16.25 -5.96 26.19
N ASP A 275 15.87 -5.02 25.32
CA ASP A 275 14.74 -4.11 25.51
C ASP A 275 14.12 -3.72 24.16
N PHE A 276 12.86 -4.11 23.93
CA PHE A 276 12.15 -3.81 22.68
C PHE A 276 11.47 -2.43 22.68
N THR A 277 11.58 -1.64 23.75
CA THR A 277 10.87 -0.36 23.90
C THR A 277 11.16 0.59 22.74
N GLU A 278 12.44 0.78 22.39
CA GLU A 278 12.84 1.66 21.30
C GLU A 278 12.29 1.19 19.94
N ALA A 279 12.34 -0.11 19.66
CA ALA A 279 11.78 -0.69 18.44
C ALA A 279 10.27 -0.41 18.31
N PHE A 280 9.51 -0.62 19.38
CA PHE A 280 8.07 -0.36 19.38
C PHE A 280 7.73 1.12 19.33
N ASP A 281 8.54 2.01 19.93
CA ASP A 281 8.35 3.45 19.83
C ASP A 281 8.54 3.96 18.38
N HIS A 282 9.54 3.42 17.66
CA HIS A 282 9.70 3.69 16.23
C HIS A 282 8.49 3.23 15.41
N LEU A 283 7.99 2.01 15.64
CA LEU A 283 6.84 1.48 14.91
C LEU A 283 5.54 2.23 15.23
N ARG A 284 5.32 2.63 16.49
CA ARG A 284 4.19 3.49 16.88
C ARG A 284 4.28 4.86 16.22
N ARG A 285 5.47 5.46 16.15
CA ARG A 285 5.71 6.67 15.36
C ARG A 285 5.40 6.45 13.88
N GLY A 286 5.76 5.30 13.31
CA GLY A 286 5.42 4.95 11.93
C GLY A 286 3.90 4.85 11.71
N VAL A 287 3.15 4.31 12.67
CA VAL A 287 1.67 4.30 12.65
C VAL A 287 1.13 5.73 12.66
N ASP A 288 1.60 6.58 13.57
CA ASP A 288 1.17 7.98 13.67
C ASP A 288 1.45 8.76 12.37
N LEU A 289 2.68 8.67 11.85
CA LEU A 289 3.05 9.32 10.59
C LEU A 289 2.17 8.84 9.43
N SER A 290 1.93 7.53 9.32
CA SER A 290 1.12 6.93 8.24
C SER A 290 -0.35 7.36 8.28
N LEU A 291 -0.94 7.50 9.48
CA LEU A 291 -2.32 7.92 9.65
C LEU A 291 -2.51 9.42 9.46
N ASN A 292 -1.47 10.22 9.67
CA ASN A 292 -1.50 11.68 9.48
C ASN A 292 -1.01 12.13 8.09
N LEU A 293 -0.68 11.19 7.20
CA LEU A 293 -0.45 11.50 5.78
C LEU A 293 -1.63 12.26 5.18
N ALA A 294 -1.36 13.06 4.15
CA ALA A 294 -2.44 13.69 3.38
C ALA A 294 -3.35 12.60 2.81
N TYR A 295 -4.67 12.84 2.86
CA TYR A 295 -5.63 11.88 2.32
C TYR A 295 -5.28 11.55 0.87
N ASN A 296 -5.22 10.25 0.59
CA ASN A 296 -4.92 9.74 -0.72
C ASN A 296 -5.58 8.40 -0.98
N GLU A 297 -5.89 8.15 -2.23
CA GLU A 297 -6.40 6.87 -2.71
C GLU A 297 -5.60 6.43 -3.94
N PRO A 298 -5.04 5.21 -3.93
CA PRO A 298 -4.77 4.36 -2.77
C PRO A 298 -4.00 5.06 -1.64
N TRP A 299 -4.07 4.52 -0.41
CA TRP A 299 -3.36 5.11 0.74
C TRP A 299 -1.86 5.23 0.45
N GLY A 300 -1.26 6.39 0.78
CA GLY A 300 0.11 6.70 0.35
C GLY A 300 1.17 5.69 0.83
N GLN A 301 1.02 5.21 2.07
CA GLN A 301 1.76 4.05 2.57
C GLN A 301 0.97 2.77 2.27
N MET A 302 1.37 2.02 1.24
CA MET A 302 0.62 0.86 0.72
C MET A 302 0.43 -0.29 1.72
N GLN A 303 1.38 -0.51 2.64
CA GLN A 303 1.25 -1.50 3.72
C GLN A 303 0.96 -0.79 5.05
N PRO A 304 -0.16 -1.07 5.74
CA PRO A 304 -0.41 -0.54 7.07
C PRO A 304 0.71 -0.90 8.05
N VAL A 305 1.31 0.12 8.68
CA VAL A 305 2.35 -0.08 9.72
C VAL A 305 1.79 -0.83 10.93
N ARG A 306 0.47 -0.73 11.17
CA ARG A 306 -0.26 -1.51 12.17
C ARG A 306 -0.06 -3.02 12.01
N HIS A 307 0.01 -3.53 10.78
CA HIS A 307 0.27 -4.94 10.53
C HIS A 307 1.68 -5.37 10.97
N ILE A 308 2.66 -4.47 10.88
CA ILE A 308 4.03 -4.70 11.34
C ILE A 308 4.06 -4.67 12.86
N LEU A 309 3.59 -3.57 13.45
CA LEU A 309 3.56 -3.36 14.90
C LEU A 309 2.81 -4.50 15.60
N GLY A 310 1.61 -4.84 15.14
CA GLY A 310 0.81 -5.91 15.73
C GLY A 310 1.48 -7.28 15.66
N ALA A 311 2.20 -7.60 14.57
CA ALA A 311 2.87 -8.90 14.43
C ALA A 311 4.01 -9.04 15.45
N LEU A 312 4.83 -7.99 15.56
CA LEU A 312 6.01 -7.98 16.41
C LEU A 312 5.65 -7.85 17.90
N LEU A 313 4.59 -7.11 18.24
CA LEU A 313 4.01 -7.10 19.59
C LEU A 313 3.56 -8.51 19.99
N LEU A 314 2.79 -9.18 19.12
CA LEU A 314 2.28 -10.51 19.40
C LEU A 314 3.42 -11.54 19.52
N GLU A 315 4.47 -11.45 18.70
CA GLU A 315 5.67 -12.29 18.81
C GLU A 315 6.38 -12.15 20.17
N GLN A 316 6.32 -10.97 20.79
CA GLN A 316 6.88 -10.73 22.12
C GLN A 316 5.89 -10.98 23.27
N GLY A 317 4.64 -11.41 22.97
CA GLY A 317 3.62 -11.69 23.98
C GLY A 317 2.86 -10.46 24.47
N GLU A 318 3.00 -9.31 23.79
CA GLU A 318 2.27 -8.07 24.08
C GLU A 318 0.84 -8.11 23.50
N VAL A 319 0.09 -9.16 23.87
CA VAL A 319 -1.20 -9.54 23.26
C VAL A 319 -2.23 -8.43 23.36
N ALA A 320 -2.32 -7.75 24.51
CA ALA A 320 -3.34 -6.73 24.73
C ALA A 320 -3.16 -5.51 23.81
N GLU A 321 -1.92 -5.09 23.56
CA GLU A 321 -1.64 -4.00 22.64
C GLU A 321 -1.80 -4.45 21.18
N ALA A 322 -1.32 -5.65 20.84
CA ALA A 322 -1.50 -6.21 19.50
C ALA A 322 -3.00 -6.30 19.11
N GLU A 323 -3.85 -6.79 20.02
CA GLU A 323 -5.30 -6.85 19.82
C GLU A 323 -5.89 -5.46 19.56
N ALA A 324 -5.50 -4.45 20.37
CA ALA A 324 -5.95 -3.08 20.19
C ALA A 324 -5.55 -2.51 18.81
N VAL A 325 -4.32 -2.78 18.36
CA VAL A 325 -3.82 -2.38 17.04
C VAL A 325 -4.66 -2.97 15.92
N TYR A 326 -4.96 -4.28 15.95
CA TYR A 326 -5.76 -4.93 14.90
C TYR A 326 -7.22 -4.50 14.92
N ARG A 327 -7.81 -4.27 16.10
CA ARG A 327 -9.18 -3.74 16.20
C ARG A 327 -9.31 -2.35 15.58
N GLU A 328 -8.31 -1.49 15.75
CA GLU A 328 -8.28 -0.18 15.08
C GLU A 328 -7.99 -0.30 13.58
N ASP A 329 -7.22 -1.31 13.16
CA ASP A 329 -6.92 -1.59 11.75
C ASP A 329 -8.18 -1.97 10.96
N ILE A 330 -8.92 -3.01 11.41
CA ILE A 330 -10.10 -3.51 10.70
C ILE A 330 -11.29 -2.54 10.71
N LYS A 331 -11.28 -1.52 11.57
CA LYS A 331 -12.24 -0.40 11.50
C LYS A 331 -12.00 0.49 10.29
N LEU A 332 -10.73 0.71 9.94
CA LEU A 332 -10.35 1.56 8.81
C LEU A 332 -10.34 0.74 7.52
N TRP A 333 -9.72 -0.43 7.55
CA TRP A 333 -9.58 -1.33 6.42
C TRP A 333 -10.51 -2.53 6.58
N LYS A 334 -11.78 -2.31 6.29
CA LYS A 334 -12.82 -3.30 6.52
C LYS A 334 -12.51 -4.62 5.81
N ASP A 335 -12.74 -5.72 6.51
CA ASP A 335 -12.61 -7.10 6.01
C ASP A 335 -11.28 -7.44 5.32
N ASN A 336 -10.20 -6.72 5.64
CA ASN A 336 -8.89 -7.05 5.12
C ASN A 336 -8.34 -8.32 5.79
N MET A 337 -7.81 -9.27 5.01
CA MET A 337 -7.42 -10.59 5.55
C MET A 337 -6.33 -10.50 6.64
N TRP A 338 -5.52 -9.45 6.62
CA TRP A 338 -4.36 -9.31 7.49
C TRP A 338 -4.74 -8.83 8.88
N GLY A 339 -5.57 -7.78 8.97
CA GLY A 339 -6.16 -7.36 10.24
C GLY A 339 -7.01 -8.46 10.87
N LEU A 340 -7.77 -9.20 10.05
CA LEU A 340 -8.54 -10.38 10.50
C LEU A 340 -7.63 -11.50 11.04
N LEU A 341 -6.53 -11.83 10.35
CA LEU A 341 -5.54 -12.78 10.86
C LEU A 341 -4.95 -12.32 12.20
N GLY A 342 -4.56 -11.05 12.29
CA GLY A 342 -3.98 -10.49 13.50
C GLY A 342 -4.92 -10.57 14.70
N LEU A 343 -6.19 -10.19 14.51
CA LEU A 343 -7.21 -10.29 15.55
C LEU A 343 -7.47 -11.75 15.91
N LYS A 344 -7.59 -12.66 14.92
CA LYS A 344 -7.73 -14.10 15.14
C LYS A 344 -6.61 -14.62 16.06
N LEU A 345 -5.35 -14.34 15.74
CA LEU A 345 -4.21 -14.83 16.52
C LEU A 345 -4.21 -14.28 17.96
N CYS A 346 -4.62 -13.03 18.17
CA CYS A 346 -4.76 -12.46 19.52
C CYS A 346 -5.86 -13.15 20.33
N LEU A 347 -6.99 -13.47 19.70
CA LEU A 347 -8.10 -14.17 20.34
C LEU A 347 -7.73 -15.63 20.66
N GLU A 348 -6.97 -16.30 19.80
CA GLU A 348 -6.42 -17.64 20.06
C GLU A 348 -5.50 -17.65 21.28
N GLU A 349 -4.58 -16.68 21.38
CA GLU A 349 -3.67 -16.56 22.52
C GLU A 349 -4.41 -16.25 23.83
N ARG A 350 -5.46 -15.43 23.77
CA ARG A 350 -6.27 -15.07 24.94
C ARG A 350 -7.14 -16.23 25.43
N GLY A 351 -7.70 -17.02 24.53
CA GLY A 351 -8.42 -18.26 24.83
C GLY A 351 -9.74 -18.11 25.62
N ASP A 352 -10.28 -16.90 25.75
CA ASP A 352 -11.45 -16.59 26.61
C ASP A 352 -12.67 -16.02 25.85
N ALA A 353 -12.61 -15.90 24.52
CA ALA A 353 -13.69 -15.38 23.66
C ALA A 353 -13.98 -16.30 22.45
N PRO A 354 -14.49 -17.52 22.68
CA PRO A 354 -14.66 -18.52 21.63
C PRO A 354 -15.65 -18.12 20.53
N GLU A 355 -16.72 -17.39 20.87
CA GLU A 355 -17.73 -16.94 19.88
C GLU A 355 -17.13 -15.92 18.90
N GLU A 356 -16.44 -14.90 19.42
CA GLU A 356 -15.75 -13.90 18.59
C GLU A 356 -14.65 -14.53 17.75
N LEU A 357 -13.89 -15.48 18.32
CA LEU A 357 -12.87 -16.21 17.59
C LEU A 357 -13.46 -17.01 16.42
N GLU A 358 -14.61 -17.67 16.60
CA GLU A 358 -15.29 -18.40 15.54
C GLU A 358 -15.72 -17.46 14.40
N GLU A 359 -16.32 -16.31 14.74
CA GLU A 359 -16.75 -15.29 13.77
C GLU A 359 -15.57 -14.72 12.97
N VAL A 360 -14.51 -14.27 13.65
CA VAL A 360 -13.32 -13.70 13.01
C VAL A 360 -12.61 -14.76 12.17
N THR A 361 -12.55 -16.02 12.62
CA THR A 361 -11.94 -17.12 11.86
C THR A 361 -12.73 -17.43 10.60
N ALA A 362 -14.06 -17.47 10.66
CA ALA A 362 -14.90 -17.70 9.49
C ALA A 362 -14.69 -16.59 8.44
N LEU A 363 -14.69 -15.32 8.89
CA LEU A 363 -14.46 -14.19 8.01
C LEU A 363 -13.04 -14.18 7.44
N PHE A 364 -12.02 -14.47 8.25
CA PHE A 364 -10.65 -14.62 7.78
C PHE A 364 -10.56 -15.66 6.67
N ASN A 365 -11.10 -16.88 6.88
CA ASN A 365 -11.05 -17.96 5.90
C ASN A 365 -11.75 -17.59 4.59
N GLU A 366 -12.87 -16.86 4.65
CA GLU A 366 -13.54 -16.36 3.45
C GLU A 366 -12.67 -15.35 2.70
N ARG A 367 -12.11 -14.36 3.42
CA ARG A 367 -11.34 -13.27 2.83
C ARG A 367 -9.96 -13.72 2.33
N SER A 368 -9.31 -14.67 3.00
CA SER A 368 -8.00 -15.20 2.61
C SER A 368 -8.07 -16.34 1.58
N SER A 369 -9.27 -16.80 1.21
CA SER A 369 -9.45 -17.91 0.25
C SER A 369 -8.84 -17.68 -1.15
N ARG A 370 -8.53 -16.42 -1.48
CA ARG A 370 -7.93 -15.97 -2.75
C ARG A 370 -6.45 -15.60 -2.63
N ALA A 371 -5.87 -15.68 -1.43
CA ALA A 371 -4.47 -15.32 -1.23
C ALA A 371 -3.55 -16.33 -1.94
N ASP A 372 -2.52 -15.82 -2.62
CA ASP A 372 -1.49 -16.65 -3.26
C ASP A 372 -0.61 -17.37 -2.22
N ILE A 373 -0.45 -16.74 -1.06
CA ILE A 373 0.36 -17.22 0.07
C ILE A 373 -0.48 -17.07 1.33
N MET A 374 -0.72 -18.17 2.04
CA MET A 374 -1.37 -18.13 3.34
C MET A 374 -0.35 -17.77 4.42
N PRO A 375 -0.45 -16.58 5.04
CA PRO A 375 0.52 -16.15 6.03
C PRO A 375 0.14 -16.68 7.42
N ALA A 376 1.12 -17.07 8.21
CA ALA A 376 0.93 -17.43 9.62
C ALA A 376 0.93 -16.21 10.56
N LYS A 377 1.49 -15.08 10.08
CA LYS A 377 1.60 -13.79 10.79
C LYS A 377 1.25 -12.65 9.85
N THR A 378 0.83 -11.51 10.37
CA THR A 378 0.43 -10.36 9.54
C THR A 378 1.59 -9.61 8.88
N CYS A 379 2.82 -9.95 9.26
CA CYS A 379 4.07 -9.42 8.72
C CYS A 379 5.10 -10.55 8.60
N PHE A 380 5.81 -10.60 7.46
CA PHE A 380 6.90 -11.56 7.24
C PHE A 380 8.21 -11.20 7.96
N CYS A 381 8.24 -10.06 8.65
CA CYS A 381 9.36 -9.67 9.53
C CYS A 381 9.32 -10.44 10.86
N ALA A 382 8.14 -10.93 11.26
CA ALA A 382 8.00 -11.90 12.34
C ALA A 382 8.61 -13.26 11.93
N GLN A 383 9.15 -14.01 12.88
CA GLN A 383 9.58 -15.39 12.67
C GLN A 383 8.39 -16.31 12.41
N ASP A 384 8.67 -17.44 11.73
CA ASP A 384 7.69 -18.48 11.40
C ASP A 384 6.43 -17.91 10.74
N SER A 385 6.61 -16.94 9.84
CA SER A 385 5.53 -16.17 9.22
C SER A 385 4.80 -16.91 8.08
N LEU A 386 5.25 -18.10 7.71
CA LEU A 386 4.59 -18.99 6.74
C LEU A 386 3.86 -20.10 7.47
N ASP A 387 2.64 -20.43 7.03
CA ASP A 387 1.89 -21.57 7.57
C ASP A 387 2.58 -22.88 7.15
N GLU A 388 2.98 -23.68 8.15
CA GLU A 388 3.64 -24.98 7.94
C GLU A 388 2.74 -25.99 7.20
N SER A 389 1.43 -25.76 7.11
CA SER A 389 0.48 -26.65 6.45
C SER A 389 0.50 -26.59 4.91
N CYS A 390 1.27 -25.66 4.32
CA CYS A 390 1.39 -25.47 2.87
C CYS A 390 2.67 -26.06 2.23
N CYS A 391 3.49 -26.80 2.98
CA CYS A 391 4.69 -27.48 2.47
C CYS A 391 4.44 -28.94 2.05
#